data_AF-A0A2E3YAU1-F1
#
_entry.id   AF-A0A2E3YAU1-F1
#
_cell.length_a   1.000
_cell.length_b   1.000
_cell.length_c   1.000
_cell.angle_alpha   90.00
_cell.angle_beta   90.00
_cell.angle_gamma   90.00
#
_symmetry.space_group_name_H-M   'P 1'
#
loop_
_entity.id
_entity.type
_entity.pdbx_description
1 polymer ?
#
loop_
_entity_poly.entity_id
_entity_poly.type
_entity_poly.pdbx_seq_one_letter_code
_entity_poly.pdbx_strand_id
1 'polypeptide(L)'
;MDAVILAAGAGTRLRPLTAQCPKCLVAIGATGTLLDHQIHSLAEAGVTRVCLVVGYLEHMVREHCGDGSRYGLDVTYVNNERWESTNSIYSLYLTLGDWGRQGTFLCNCDILFDARLPHRMTQMGGSCIAADTQRPRLAGEMNIRLDSEERVEAISKQLDPLTTQAVSAQIILLKPSDGDLVREEVERMVANDTLDTFPTAAYGPLVEQRRLSIADVTDLPWAEIDSVEEYDQACQTCAPLLERSRPV
;
A
#
# COMPACT_ATOMS: atom_id res chain seq x y z
N MET A 1 -2.63 9.27 13.36
CA MET A 1 -3.06 8.62 12.11
C MET A 1 -2.79 7.14 12.24
N ASP A 2 -3.54 6.31 11.54
CA ASP A 2 -3.35 4.86 11.52
C ASP A 2 -2.93 4.38 10.12
N ALA A 3 -2.43 3.15 10.03
CA ALA A 3 -2.21 2.48 8.75
C ALA A 3 -2.75 1.04 8.76
N VAL A 4 -3.16 0.57 7.59
CA VAL A 4 -3.45 -0.83 7.30
C VAL A 4 -2.47 -1.30 6.24
N ILE A 5 -1.72 -2.37 6.53
CA ILE A 5 -0.82 -3.01 5.58
C ILE A 5 -1.36 -4.39 5.22
N LEU A 6 -1.64 -4.61 3.94
CA LEU A 6 -2.18 -5.86 3.41
C LEU A 6 -1.03 -6.81 3.09
N ALA A 7 -0.77 -7.76 3.98
CA ALA A 7 0.41 -8.62 4.02
C ALA A 7 0.11 -10.13 4.04
N ALA A 8 -1.09 -10.53 3.60
CA ALA A 8 -1.56 -11.92 3.73
C ALA A 8 -1.04 -12.88 2.66
N GLY A 9 -0.53 -12.36 1.54
CA GLY A 9 -0.20 -13.15 0.35
C GLY A 9 1.15 -13.89 0.42
N ALA A 10 1.21 -15.05 -0.25
CA ALA A 10 2.42 -15.89 -0.30
C ALA A 10 3.55 -15.33 -1.20
N GLY A 11 3.25 -14.41 -2.13
CA GLY A 11 4.25 -13.84 -3.03
C GLY A 11 4.96 -14.87 -3.92
N THR A 12 4.22 -15.82 -4.50
CA THR A 12 4.77 -16.96 -5.25
C THR A 12 5.61 -16.55 -6.47
N ARG A 13 5.34 -15.38 -7.06
CA ARG A 13 6.11 -14.80 -8.17
C ARG A 13 7.54 -14.40 -7.80
N LEU A 14 7.84 -14.26 -6.51
CA LEU A 14 9.16 -13.92 -5.99
C LEU A 14 9.99 -15.13 -5.55
N ARG A 15 9.56 -16.35 -5.83
CA ARG A 15 10.40 -17.52 -5.57
C ARG A 15 11.70 -17.41 -6.40
N PRO A 16 12.88 -17.71 -5.81
CA PRO A 16 13.08 -18.42 -4.54
C PRO A 16 13.07 -17.53 -3.27
N LEU A 17 12.99 -16.22 -3.36
CA LEU A 17 13.05 -15.29 -2.21
C LEU A 17 11.95 -15.59 -1.18
N THR A 18 10.75 -15.95 -1.63
CA THR A 18 9.58 -16.29 -0.79
C THR A 18 9.43 -17.80 -0.53
N ALA A 19 10.48 -18.60 -0.75
CA ALA A 19 10.40 -20.05 -0.54
C ALA A 19 10.20 -20.43 0.94
N GLN A 20 10.69 -19.62 1.87
CA GLN A 20 10.69 -19.89 3.31
C GLN A 20 10.18 -18.71 4.16
N CYS A 21 9.71 -17.63 3.53
CA CYS A 21 9.14 -16.48 4.22
C CYS A 21 7.99 -15.86 3.41
N PRO A 22 7.04 -15.17 4.06
CA PRO A 22 6.02 -14.40 3.35
C PRO A 22 6.66 -13.20 2.63
N LYS A 23 5.99 -12.71 1.58
CA LYS A 23 6.47 -11.60 0.73
C LYS A 23 6.92 -10.38 1.54
N CYS A 24 6.13 -9.98 2.52
CA CYS A 24 6.39 -8.82 3.38
C CYS A 24 7.69 -8.95 4.19
N LEU A 25 8.18 -10.17 4.44
CA LEU A 25 9.42 -10.43 5.17
C LEU A 25 10.61 -10.73 4.25
N VAL A 26 10.49 -10.53 2.93
CA VAL A 26 11.65 -10.56 2.03
C VAL A 26 12.62 -9.46 2.45
N ALA A 27 13.85 -9.86 2.76
CA ALA A 27 14.94 -8.93 3.09
C ALA A 27 15.25 -8.06 1.88
N ILE A 28 15.51 -6.77 2.11
CA ILE A 28 15.86 -5.83 1.05
C ILE A 28 16.84 -4.77 1.56
N GLY A 29 17.93 -4.58 0.80
CA GLY A 29 19.06 -3.79 1.25
C GLY A 29 19.84 -4.47 2.38
N ALA A 30 20.50 -3.67 3.22
CA ALA A 30 21.27 -4.11 4.37
C ALA A 30 20.51 -4.03 5.71
N THR A 31 19.39 -3.31 5.75
CA THR A 31 18.81 -2.81 7.02
C THR A 31 17.45 -3.40 7.41
N GLY A 32 16.87 -4.30 6.62
CA GLY A 32 15.61 -4.95 7.02
C GLY A 32 14.86 -5.65 5.90
N THR A 33 13.57 -5.89 6.16
CA THR A 33 12.58 -6.46 5.23
C THR A 33 11.72 -5.39 4.58
N LEU A 34 10.95 -5.75 3.55
CA LEU A 34 9.96 -4.85 2.96
C LEU A 34 9.05 -4.23 4.02
N LEU A 35 8.56 -5.06 4.95
CA LEU A 35 7.68 -4.61 6.03
C LEU A 35 8.38 -3.65 7.00
N ASP A 36 9.66 -3.87 7.30
CA ASP A 36 10.43 -2.95 8.17
C ASP A 36 10.53 -1.56 7.53
N HIS A 37 10.83 -1.49 6.23
CA HIS A 37 10.89 -0.22 5.51
C HIS A 37 9.54 0.50 5.51
N GLN A 38 8.44 -0.22 5.26
CA GLN A 38 7.10 0.39 5.28
C GLN A 38 6.71 0.92 6.67
N ILE A 39 6.85 0.10 7.72
CA ILE A 39 6.45 0.48 9.08
C ILE A 39 7.28 1.68 9.55
N HIS A 40 8.59 1.69 9.27
CA HIS A 40 9.46 2.81 9.62
C HIS A 40 9.07 4.10 8.89
N SER A 41 8.88 4.04 7.55
CA SER A 41 8.46 5.19 6.76
C SER A 41 7.11 5.77 7.22
N LEU A 42 6.17 4.90 7.64
CA LEU A 42 4.89 5.33 8.20
C LEU A 42 5.06 5.95 9.60
N ALA A 43 5.90 5.38 10.45
CA ALA A 43 6.20 5.92 11.78
C ALA A 43 6.77 7.34 11.70
N GLU A 44 7.73 7.58 10.80
CA GLU A 44 8.32 8.90 10.56
C GLU A 44 7.29 9.93 10.04
N ALA A 45 6.25 9.47 9.34
CA ALA A 45 5.13 10.32 8.92
C ALA A 45 4.09 10.57 10.04
N GLY A 46 4.32 10.09 11.26
CA GLY A 46 3.44 10.29 12.41
C GLY A 46 2.30 9.27 12.52
N VAL A 47 2.43 8.11 11.88
CA VAL A 47 1.55 6.97 12.16
C VAL A 47 1.89 6.38 13.51
N THR A 48 0.89 6.24 14.37
CA THR A 48 1.05 5.73 15.74
C THR A 48 0.56 4.30 15.91
N ARG A 49 -0.19 3.78 14.93
CA ARG A 49 -0.75 2.44 14.96
C ARG A 49 -0.82 1.84 13.55
N VAL A 50 -0.40 0.59 13.43
CA VAL A 50 -0.42 -0.19 12.18
C VAL A 50 -1.20 -1.48 12.40
N CYS A 51 -2.24 -1.69 11.60
CA CYS A 51 -2.92 -2.98 11.51
C CYS A 51 -2.32 -3.80 10.36
N LEU A 52 -1.68 -4.91 10.68
CA LEU A 52 -1.15 -5.86 9.71
C LEU A 52 -2.19 -6.92 9.39
N VAL A 53 -2.61 -7.01 8.13
CA VAL A 53 -3.44 -8.13 7.68
C VAL A 53 -2.54 -9.26 7.22
N VAL A 54 -2.46 -10.31 8.02
CA VAL A 54 -1.56 -11.46 7.83
C VAL A 54 -2.34 -12.67 7.32
N GLY A 55 -1.62 -13.68 6.82
CA GLY A 55 -2.23 -14.89 6.26
C GLY A 55 -1.16 -15.97 6.11
N TYR A 56 -0.61 -16.13 4.91
CA TYR A 56 0.50 -17.06 4.66
C TYR A 56 1.65 -16.84 5.65
N LEU A 57 2.03 -17.90 6.37
CA LEU A 57 3.09 -17.89 7.39
C LEU A 57 2.94 -16.76 8.43
N GLU A 58 1.70 -16.45 8.86
CA GLU A 58 1.44 -15.30 9.77
C GLU A 58 2.26 -15.30 11.07
N HIS A 59 2.61 -16.48 11.60
CA HIS A 59 3.42 -16.62 12.80
C HIS A 59 4.79 -15.95 12.65
N MET A 60 5.41 -16.01 11.46
CA MET A 60 6.69 -15.33 11.19
C MET A 60 6.53 -13.82 11.22
N VAL A 61 5.42 -13.28 10.71
CA VAL A 61 5.15 -11.83 10.71
C VAL A 61 4.94 -11.33 12.14
N ARG A 62 4.19 -12.09 12.95
CA ARG A 62 3.95 -11.79 14.37
C ARG A 62 5.23 -11.83 15.19
N GLU A 63 6.05 -12.87 15.00
CA GLU A 63 7.35 -13.00 15.67
C GLU A 63 8.29 -11.86 15.26
N HIS A 64 8.33 -11.53 13.96
CA HIS A 64 9.16 -10.45 13.44
C HIS A 64 8.76 -9.10 14.02
N CYS A 65 7.49 -8.71 13.91
CA CYS A 65 7.05 -7.33 14.24
C CYS A 65 6.71 -7.12 15.72
N GLY A 66 6.34 -8.18 16.45
CA GLY A 66 5.96 -8.09 17.87
C GLY A 66 4.76 -7.16 18.09
N ASP A 67 4.81 -6.35 19.14
CA ASP A 67 3.80 -5.33 19.45
C ASP A 67 4.07 -3.98 18.75
N GLY A 68 5.15 -3.89 17.96
CA GLY A 68 5.53 -2.67 17.26
C GLY A 68 6.45 -1.73 18.03
N SER A 69 6.71 -1.99 19.32
CA SER A 69 7.48 -1.09 20.20
C SER A 69 8.85 -0.70 19.64
N ARG A 70 9.52 -1.61 18.91
CA ARG A 70 10.82 -1.35 18.25
C ARG A 70 10.75 -0.29 17.14
N TYR A 71 9.57 -0.05 16.58
CA TYR A 71 9.31 0.98 15.58
C TYR A 71 8.75 2.28 16.18
N GLY A 72 8.51 2.32 17.50
CA GLY A 72 7.90 3.46 18.18
C GLY A 72 6.40 3.64 17.89
N LEU A 73 5.70 2.57 17.50
CA LEU A 73 4.25 2.56 17.25
C LEU A 73 3.60 1.25 17.69
N ASP A 74 2.27 1.20 17.71
CA ASP A 74 1.52 -0.01 18.05
C ASP A 74 1.25 -0.86 16.80
N VAL A 75 1.59 -2.14 16.83
CA VAL A 75 1.23 -3.10 15.77
C VAL A 75 0.11 -4.02 16.25
N THR A 76 -0.99 -4.05 15.51
CA THR A 76 -2.09 -5.01 15.65
C THR A 76 -2.16 -5.93 14.44
N TYR A 77 -2.89 -7.04 14.59
CA TYR A 77 -2.93 -8.09 13.57
C TYR A 77 -4.35 -8.55 13.30
N VAL A 78 -4.67 -8.72 12.03
CA VAL A 78 -5.90 -9.36 11.54
C VAL A 78 -5.49 -10.53 10.66
N ASN A 79 -6.00 -11.73 10.94
CA ASN A 79 -5.67 -12.92 10.15
C ASN A 79 -6.71 -13.10 9.03
N ASN A 80 -6.26 -13.16 7.78
CA ASN A 80 -7.06 -13.59 6.64
C ASN A 80 -6.84 -15.10 6.42
N GLU A 81 -7.70 -15.92 7.01
CA GLU A 81 -7.68 -17.38 6.83
C GLU A 81 -8.01 -17.81 5.39
N ARG A 82 -8.60 -16.93 4.58
CA ARG A 82 -8.98 -17.18 3.19
C ARG A 82 -7.99 -16.62 2.18
N TRP A 83 -6.75 -16.33 2.59
CA TRP A 83 -5.71 -15.73 1.75
C TRP A 83 -5.42 -16.50 0.46
N GLU A 84 -5.66 -17.82 0.39
CA GLU A 84 -5.48 -18.64 -0.82
C GLU A 84 -6.60 -18.46 -1.86
N SER A 85 -7.80 -18.08 -1.41
CA SER A 85 -9.03 -18.07 -2.23
C SER A 85 -9.60 -16.67 -2.45
N THR A 86 -8.95 -15.65 -1.91
CA THR A 86 -9.37 -14.25 -1.96
C THR A 86 -8.18 -13.37 -2.30
N ASN A 87 -8.47 -12.15 -2.73
CA ASN A 87 -7.47 -11.13 -3.01
C ASN A 87 -7.50 -10.05 -1.93
N SER A 88 -6.70 -8.99 -2.09
CA SER A 88 -6.45 -7.99 -1.05
C SER A 88 -7.68 -7.17 -0.64
N ILE A 89 -8.76 -7.14 -1.43
CA ILE A 89 -10.04 -6.55 -1.01
C ILE A 89 -10.63 -7.24 0.23
N TYR A 90 -10.56 -8.57 0.30
CA TYR A 90 -11.08 -9.32 1.45
C TYR A 90 -10.22 -9.11 2.69
N SER A 91 -8.90 -9.01 2.50
CA SER A 91 -7.98 -8.59 3.56
C SER A 91 -8.36 -7.22 4.14
N LEU A 92 -8.69 -6.24 3.28
CA LEU A 92 -9.16 -4.93 3.72
C LEU A 92 -10.51 -5.02 4.45
N TYR A 93 -11.45 -5.83 3.97
CA TYR A 93 -12.75 -6.07 4.61
C TYR A 93 -12.62 -6.55 6.06
N LEU A 94 -11.66 -7.41 6.36
CA LEU A 94 -11.46 -7.92 7.72
C LEU A 94 -11.00 -6.83 8.72
N THR A 95 -10.59 -5.67 8.23
CA THR A 95 -10.10 -4.55 9.07
C THR A 95 -11.11 -3.44 9.27
N LEU A 96 -12.31 -3.52 8.68
CA LEU A 96 -13.24 -2.39 8.63
C LEU A 96 -13.49 -1.78 10.01
N GLY A 97 -13.54 -2.55 11.10
CA GLY A 97 -13.71 -2.01 12.46
C GLY A 97 -12.60 -1.07 12.97
N ASP A 98 -11.41 -1.11 12.38
CA ASP A 98 -10.17 -0.66 13.04
C ASP A 98 -9.55 0.63 12.47
N TRP A 99 -10.01 1.11 11.31
CA TRP A 99 -9.45 2.29 10.63
C TRP A 99 -10.49 3.38 10.30
N GLY A 100 -10.07 4.46 9.64
CA GLY A 100 -10.92 5.53 9.09
C GLY A 100 -11.21 6.70 10.02
N ARG A 101 -11.03 6.57 11.34
CA ARG A 101 -11.47 7.59 12.32
C ARG A 101 -10.54 8.81 12.45
N GLN A 102 -9.23 8.65 12.22
CA GLN A 102 -8.23 9.71 12.41
C GLN A 102 -7.33 9.92 11.19
N GLY A 103 -7.82 9.54 10.02
CA GLY A 103 -7.03 9.44 8.79
C GLY A 103 -6.24 8.13 8.75
N THR A 104 -6.25 7.46 7.60
CA THR A 104 -5.71 6.11 7.46
C THR A 104 -4.94 5.95 6.17
N PHE A 105 -3.70 5.46 6.28
CA PHE A 105 -2.97 4.91 5.14
C PHE A 105 -3.44 3.48 4.84
N LEU A 106 -3.78 3.18 3.59
CA LEU A 106 -3.95 1.80 3.13
C LEU A 106 -2.81 1.46 2.17
N CYS A 107 -2.07 0.40 2.49
CA CYS A 107 -0.86 -0.01 1.78
C CYS A 107 -0.93 -1.50 1.41
N ASN A 108 -0.46 -1.84 0.21
CA ASN A 108 -0.02 -3.21 -0.07
C ASN A 108 1.40 -3.41 0.49
N CYS A 109 1.72 -4.61 0.97
CA CYS A 109 3.02 -4.91 1.60
C CYS A 109 4.22 -4.99 0.65
N ASP A 110 3.99 -4.84 -0.64
CA ASP A 110 4.96 -5.04 -1.71
C ASP A 110 5.52 -3.76 -2.33
N ILE A 111 5.19 -2.63 -1.71
CA ILE A 111 5.70 -1.33 -2.11
C ILE A 111 6.83 -0.94 -1.18
N LEU A 112 8.03 -0.74 -1.73
CA LEU A 112 9.13 -0.10 -1.03
C LEU A 112 9.01 1.41 -1.23
N PHE A 113 9.06 2.23 -0.17
CA PHE A 113 8.90 3.70 -0.31
C PHE A 113 9.60 4.51 0.78
N ASP A 114 10.12 5.68 0.37
CA ASP A 114 10.79 6.66 1.22
C ASP A 114 9.84 7.32 2.22
N ALA A 115 10.30 7.61 3.44
CA ALA A 115 9.49 8.23 4.49
C ALA A 115 8.93 9.62 4.13
N ARG A 116 9.58 10.34 3.20
CA ARG A 116 9.06 11.60 2.66
C ARG A 116 7.76 11.41 1.88
N LEU A 117 7.49 10.21 1.35
CA LEU A 117 6.27 9.88 0.61
C LEU A 117 5.03 9.98 1.50
N PRO A 118 4.87 9.18 2.58
CA PRO A 118 3.73 9.32 3.46
C PRO A 118 3.70 10.70 4.13
N HIS A 119 4.85 11.29 4.47
CA HIS A 119 4.90 12.66 4.99
C HIS A 119 4.26 13.66 4.00
N ARG A 120 4.63 13.61 2.71
CA ARG A 120 4.02 14.46 1.66
C ARG A 120 2.52 14.25 1.56
N MET A 121 2.05 13.00 1.62
CA MET A 121 0.62 12.69 1.61
C MET A 121 -0.12 13.33 2.79
N THR A 122 0.48 13.38 3.99
CA THR A 122 -0.15 14.03 5.15
C THR A 122 -0.40 15.53 4.95
N GLN A 123 0.43 16.20 4.13
CA GLN A 123 0.31 17.63 3.83
C GLN A 123 -0.78 17.94 2.81
N MET A 124 -1.35 16.91 2.15
CA MET A 124 -2.46 17.10 1.23
C MET A 124 -3.74 17.47 1.98
N GLY A 125 -4.50 18.42 1.42
CA GLY A 125 -5.74 18.94 2.02
C GLY A 125 -6.91 17.96 2.03
N GLY A 126 -6.89 16.92 1.19
CA GLY A 126 -7.93 15.90 1.08
C GLY A 126 -7.34 14.48 1.02
N SER A 127 -8.19 13.50 0.72
CA SER A 127 -7.71 12.15 0.46
C SER A 127 -6.91 12.11 -0.83
N CYS A 128 -5.80 11.39 -0.80
CA CYS A 128 -4.88 11.34 -1.93
C CYS A 128 -4.29 9.94 -2.12
N ILE A 129 -3.97 9.63 -3.36
CA ILE A 129 -3.21 8.42 -3.72
C ILE A 129 -1.81 8.83 -4.20
N ALA A 130 -0.78 8.13 -3.75
CA ALA A 130 0.58 8.34 -4.24
C ALA A 130 0.66 7.93 -5.72
N ALA A 131 1.18 8.81 -6.56
CA ALA A 131 1.29 8.57 -8.00
C ALA A 131 2.58 9.15 -8.59
N ASP A 132 3.13 8.46 -9.57
CA ASP A 132 4.31 8.87 -10.32
C ASP A 132 3.89 9.34 -11.71
N THR A 133 4.17 10.60 -12.03
CA THR A 133 3.74 11.28 -13.26
C THR A 133 4.75 11.12 -14.39
N GLN A 134 5.96 10.63 -14.11
CA GLN A 134 7.01 10.42 -15.11
C GLN A 134 7.30 8.94 -15.39
N ARG A 135 6.87 8.02 -14.52
CA ARG A 135 6.97 6.58 -14.76
C ARG A 135 6.28 6.21 -16.08
N PRO A 136 6.91 5.36 -16.92
CA PRO A 136 6.26 4.89 -18.14
C PRO A 136 4.91 4.22 -17.82
N ARG A 137 3.83 4.69 -18.46
CA ARG A 137 2.53 4.04 -18.36
C ARG A 137 2.55 2.83 -19.28
N LEU A 138 2.40 1.64 -18.71
CA LEU A 138 2.40 0.36 -19.42
C LEU A 138 1.05 -0.34 -19.23
N ALA A 139 0.68 -1.22 -20.15
CA ALA A 139 -0.53 -2.02 -20.02
C ALA A 139 -0.39 -2.98 -18.83
N GLY A 140 -1.43 -3.08 -17.99
CA GLY A 140 -1.41 -3.90 -16.77
C GLY A 140 -0.90 -3.20 -15.51
N GLU A 141 -0.31 -2.01 -15.64
CA GLU A 141 0.04 -1.14 -14.51
C GLU A 141 -1.19 -0.43 -13.95
N MET A 142 -1.15 -0.03 -12.67
CA MET A 142 -2.23 0.73 -12.05
C MET A 142 -2.24 2.20 -12.54
N ASN A 143 -2.56 2.40 -13.81
CA ASN A 143 -2.57 3.70 -14.46
C ASN A 143 -3.71 4.57 -13.91
N ILE A 144 -3.46 5.89 -13.89
CA ILE A 144 -4.39 6.90 -13.39
C ILE A 144 -4.68 7.89 -14.52
N ARG A 145 -5.98 8.12 -14.75
CA ARG A 145 -6.46 9.26 -15.54
C ARG A 145 -6.90 10.38 -14.61
N LEU A 146 -6.45 11.60 -14.91
CA LEU A 146 -6.74 12.81 -14.16
C LEU A 146 -7.69 13.72 -14.92
N ASP A 147 -8.51 14.48 -14.19
CA ASP A 147 -9.26 15.61 -14.75
C ASP A 147 -8.39 16.89 -14.82
N SER A 148 -8.98 18.00 -15.30
CA SER A 148 -8.28 19.28 -15.45
C SER A 148 -7.85 19.93 -14.12
N GLU A 149 -8.34 19.44 -12.99
CA GLU A 149 -7.99 19.93 -11.64
C GLU A 149 -7.09 18.93 -10.89
N GLU A 150 -6.44 18.01 -11.61
CA GLU A 150 -5.54 16.97 -11.06
C GLU A 150 -6.23 16.01 -10.06
N ARG A 151 -7.55 15.85 -10.20
CA ARG A 151 -8.31 14.85 -9.44
C ARG A 151 -8.37 13.56 -10.22
N VAL A 152 -8.43 12.44 -9.52
CA VAL A 152 -8.52 11.10 -10.12
C VAL A 152 -9.90 10.96 -10.78
N GLU A 153 -9.90 10.81 -12.10
CA GLU A 153 -11.09 10.49 -12.90
C GLU A 153 -11.25 8.97 -13.07
N ALA A 154 -10.15 8.24 -13.17
CA ALA A 154 -10.14 6.78 -13.22
C ALA A 154 -8.80 6.21 -12.73
N ILE A 155 -8.83 5.03 -12.13
CA ILE A 155 -7.65 4.26 -11.74
C ILE A 155 -7.90 2.78 -11.97
N SER A 156 -7.08 2.11 -12.79
CA SER A 156 -7.29 0.70 -13.12
C SER A 156 -6.13 0.14 -13.97
N LYS A 157 -5.88 -1.18 -13.82
CA LYS A 157 -4.94 -1.93 -14.67
C LYS A 157 -5.38 -2.09 -16.13
N GLN A 158 -6.65 -1.81 -16.41
CA GLN A 158 -7.31 -1.98 -17.70
C GLN A 158 -7.40 -0.66 -18.50
N LEU A 159 -6.93 0.47 -17.95
CA LEU A 159 -6.91 1.74 -18.68
C LEU A 159 -5.89 1.70 -19.82
N ASP A 160 -6.24 2.32 -20.94
CA ASP A 160 -5.32 2.57 -22.04
C ASP A 160 -4.21 3.53 -21.57
N PRO A 161 -2.93 3.08 -21.53
CA PRO A 161 -1.81 3.90 -21.09
C PRO A 161 -1.69 5.24 -21.84
N LEU A 162 -2.12 5.30 -23.10
CA LEU A 162 -2.05 6.51 -23.93
C LEU A 162 -3.00 7.62 -23.45
N THR A 163 -4.00 7.27 -22.64
CA THR A 163 -5.02 8.20 -22.12
C THR A 163 -4.81 8.59 -20.66
N THR A 164 -3.68 8.18 -20.08
CA THR A 164 -3.40 8.29 -18.64
C THR A 164 -2.17 9.15 -18.35
N GLN A 165 -2.17 9.79 -17.18
CA GLN A 165 -1.18 10.80 -16.80
C GLN A 165 -0.20 10.32 -15.72
N ALA A 166 -0.53 9.28 -14.97
CA ALA A 166 0.31 8.80 -13.88
C ALA A 166 0.16 7.29 -13.64
N VAL A 167 1.10 6.71 -12.88
CA VAL A 167 1.04 5.34 -12.36
C VAL A 167 0.91 5.40 -10.84
N SER A 168 -0.05 4.67 -10.27
CA SER A 168 -0.23 4.60 -8.81
C SER A 168 0.91 3.85 -8.14
N ALA A 169 1.43 4.40 -7.03
CA ALA A 169 2.30 3.68 -6.10
C ALA A 169 1.51 2.81 -5.10
N GLN A 170 0.18 2.69 -5.29
CA GLN A 170 -0.71 1.82 -4.53
C GLN A 170 -0.76 2.10 -3.01
N ILE A 171 -0.42 3.32 -2.61
CA ILE A 171 -0.57 3.84 -1.25
C ILE A 171 -1.60 4.95 -1.28
N ILE A 172 -2.66 4.83 -0.48
CA ILE A 172 -3.70 5.86 -0.35
C ILE A 172 -3.73 6.37 1.09
N LEU A 173 -3.92 7.67 1.25
CA LEU A 173 -4.27 8.29 2.53
C LEU A 173 -5.73 8.74 2.46
N LEU A 174 -6.56 8.09 3.26
CA LEU A 174 -7.96 8.46 3.43
C LEU A 174 -8.09 9.42 4.61
N LYS A 175 -8.68 10.59 4.38
CA LYS A 175 -9.14 11.48 5.46
C LYS A 175 -10.43 10.92 6.06
N PRO A 176 -10.78 11.28 7.31
CA PRO A 176 -11.91 10.66 8.01
C PRO A 176 -13.23 10.63 7.23
N SER A 177 -13.59 11.73 6.55
CA SER A 177 -14.84 11.82 5.78
C SER A 177 -14.89 10.95 4.52
N ASP A 178 -13.75 10.44 4.05
CA ASP A 178 -13.64 9.55 2.89
C ASP A 178 -13.52 8.07 3.30
N GLY A 179 -13.02 7.81 4.51
CA GLY A 179 -12.85 6.46 5.04
C GLY A 179 -14.17 5.68 5.12
N ASP A 180 -15.27 6.35 5.47
CA ASP A 180 -16.59 5.71 5.54
C ASP A 180 -17.11 5.29 4.17
N LEU A 181 -16.90 6.10 3.13
CA LEU A 181 -17.30 5.76 1.75
C LEU A 181 -16.57 4.52 1.23
N VAL A 182 -15.25 4.43 1.49
CA VAL A 182 -14.47 3.25 1.07
C VAL A 182 -14.89 2.02 1.87
N ARG A 183 -15.18 2.17 3.16
CA ARG A 183 -15.65 1.06 4.00
C ARG A 183 -16.96 0.49 3.49
N GLU A 184 -17.96 1.35 3.27
CA GLU A 184 -19.26 0.95 2.72
C GLU A 184 -19.11 0.22 1.38
N GLU A 185 -18.21 0.70 0.52
CA GLU A 185 -17.93 0.07 -0.76
C GLU A 185 -17.25 -1.30 -0.61
N VAL A 186 -16.27 -1.43 0.28
CA VAL A 186 -15.64 -2.73 0.60
C VAL A 186 -16.68 -3.72 1.13
N GLU A 187 -17.55 -3.29 2.05
CA GLU A 187 -18.65 -4.12 2.56
C GLU A 187 -19.59 -4.57 1.44
N ARG A 188 -19.99 -3.65 0.57
CA ARG A 188 -20.84 -3.92 -0.59
C ARG A 188 -20.20 -4.91 -1.55
N MET A 189 -18.90 -4.77 -1.84
CA MET A 189 -18.17 -5.66 -2.73
C MET A 189 -18.11 -7.09 -2.17
N VAL A 190 -17.76 -7.24 -0.90
CA VAL A 190 -17.70 -8.56 -0.24
C VAL A 190 -19.09 -9.19 -0.11
N ALA A 191 -20.12 -8.41 0.20
CA ALA A 191 -21.50 -8.90 0.24
C ALA A 191 -22.01 -9.41 -1.13
N ASN A 192 -21.45 -8.90 -2.22
CA ASN A 192 -21.73 -9.35 -3.60
C ASN A 192 -20.72 -10.39 -4.12
N ASP A 193 -19.96 -11.05 -3.23
CA ASP A 193 -18.95 -12.07 -3.56
C ASP A 193 -17.83 -11.56 -4.50
N THR A 194 -17.58 -10.25 -4.53
CA THR A 194 -16.47 -9.66 -5.26
C THR A 194 -15.20 -9.75 -4.40
N LEU A 195 -14.60 -10.95 -4.38
CA LEU A 195 -13.48 -11.28 -3.49
C LEU A 195 -12.10 -11.31 -4.18
N ASP A 196 -12.08 -11.42 -5.52
CA ASP A 196 -10.85 -11.45 -6.31
C ASP A 196 -10.56 -10.11 -6.99
N THR A 197 -10.27 -9.08 -6.18
CA THR A 197 -9.85 -7.78 -6.68
C THR A 197 -8.98 -7.03 -5.68
N PHE A 198 -8.35 -5.96 -6.15
CA PHE A 198 -7.50 -5.07 -5.36
C PHE A 198 -8.33 -3.99 -4.64
N PRO A 199 -7.84 -3.44 -3.52
CA PRO A 199 -8.45 -2.32 -2.80
C PRO A 199 -8.81 -1.12 -3.68
N THR A 200 -8.06 -0.88 -4.76
CA THR A 200 -8.31 0.24 -5.68
C THR A 200 -9.71 0.22 -6.29
N ALA A 201 -10.31 -0.96 -6.45
CA ALA A 201 -11.69 -1.08 -6.92
C ALA A 201 -12.71 -0.47 -5.94
N ALA A 202 -12.39 -0.39 -4.65
CA ALA A 202 -13.25 0.22 -3.63
C ALA A 202 -13.16 1.76 -3.57
N TYR A 203 -12.30 2.39 -4.40
CA TYR A 203 -12.16 3.85 -4.40
C TYR A 203 -13.17 4.56 -5.31
N GLY A 204 -14.04 3.80 -6.00
CA GLY A 204 -15.08 4.29 -6.91
C GLY A 204 -15.87 5.50 -6.37
N PRO A 205 -16.43 5.43 -5.15
CA PRO A 205 -17.17 6.56 -4.57
C PRO A 205 -16.36 7.86 -4.47
N LEU A 206 -15.06 7.77 -4.19
CA LEU A 206 -14.18 8.94 -4.11
C LEU A 206 -13.89 9.52 -5.49
N VAL A 207 -13.71 8.65 -6.48
CA VAL A 207 -13.45 9.02 -7.88
C VAL A 207 -14.69 9.67 -8.50
N GLU A 208 -15.86 9.07 -8.33
CA GLU A 208 -17.15 9.59 -8.81
C GLU A 208 -17.47 10.96 -8.22
N GLN A 209 -17.18 11.17 -6.93
CA GLN A 209 -17.41 12.44 -6.25
C GLN A 209 -16.27 13.46 -6.43
N ARG A 210 -15.22 13.14 -7.20
CA ARG A 210 -14.04 14.00 -7.40
C ARG A 210 -13.37 14.42 -6.08
N ARG A 211 -13.25 13.47 -5.15
CA ARG A 211 -12.68 13.65 -3.80
C ARG A 211 -11.25 13.11 -3.66
N LEU A 212 -10.80 12.27 -4.59
CA LEU A 212 -9.47 11.69 -4.59
C LEU A 212 -8.54 12.51 -5.50
N SER A 213 -7.48 13.10 -4.94
CA SER A 213 -6.39 13.70 -5.71
C SER A 213 -5.18 12.77 -5.79
N ILE A 214 -4.16 13.14 -6.56
CA ILE A 214 -2.85 12.51 -6.44
C ILE A 214 -1.96 13.28 -5.46
N ALA A 215 -1.04 12.57 -4.81
CA ALA A 215 0.19 13.12 -4.29
C ALA A 215 1.30 12.69 -5.26
N ASP A 216 1.91 13.64 -5.98
CA ASP A 216 3.02 13.32 -6.89
C ASP A 216 4.23 12.86 -6.08
N VAL A 217 4.78 11.69 -6.41
CA VAL A 217 5.93 11.06 -5.74
C VAL A 217 7.10 10.78 -6.69
N THR A 218 7.08 11.37 -7.87
CA THR A 218 8.07 11.16 -8.94
C THR A 218 9.52 11.41 -8.50
N ASP A 219 9.73 12.41 -7.63
CA ASP A 219 11.06 12.78 -7.11
C ASP A 219 11.51 11.94 -5.90
N LEU A 220 10.70 10.97 -5.46
CA LEU A 220 10.97 10.15 -4.28
C LEU A 220 11.30 8.70 -4.66
N PRO A 221 12.23 8.05 -3.94
CA PRO A 221 12.49 6.63 -4.13
C PRO A 221 11.26 5.80 -3.74
N TRP A 222 10.76 5.01 -4.70
CA TRP A 222 9.79 3.95 -4.44
C TRP A 222 9.92 2.83 -5.48
N ALA A 223 9.43 1.64 -5.16
CA ALA A 223 9.38 0.51 -6.07
C ALA A 223 8.22 -0.43 -5.70
N GLU A 224 7.54 -0.99 -6.70
CA GLU A 224 6.67 -2.15 -6.53
C GLU A 224 7.53 -3.40 -6.79
N ILE A 225 7.40 -4.40 -5.91
CA ILE A 225 8.22 -5.61 -5.97
C ILE A 225 7.31 -6.81 -6.16
N ASP A 226 7.15 -7.22 -7.41
CA ASP A 226 6.18 -8.22 -7.85
C ASP A 226 6.84 -9.38 -8.61
N SER A 227 8.08 -9.18 -9.07
CA SER A 227 8.98 -10.19 -9.61
C SER A 227 10.40 -10.13 -9.00
N VAL A 228 11.23 -11.13 -9.32
CA VAL A 228 12.64 -11.15 -8.90
C VAL A 228 13.44 -10.04 -9.60
N GLU A 229 13.12 -9.73 -10.86
CA GLU A 229 13.75 -8.65 -11.61
C GLU A 229 13.48 -7.28 -10.96
N GLU A 230 12.24 -7.04 -10.53
CA GLU A 230 11.87 -5.81 -9.81
C GLU A 230 12.53 -5.73 -8.43
N TYR A 231 12.65 -6.87 -7.73
CA TYR A 231 13.41 -6.95 -6.48
C TYR A 231 14.89 -6.59 -6.69
N ASP A 232 15.55 -7.17 -7.69
CA ASP A 232 16.95 -6.91 -7.99
C ASP A 232 17.17 -5.43 -8.39
N GLN A 233 16.25 -4.88 -9.17
CA GLN A 233 16.23 -3.47 -9.53
C GLN A 233 16.08 -2.58 -8.28
N ALA A 234 15.11 -2.88 -7.41
CA ALA A 234 14.86 -2.13 -6.18
C ALA A 234 16.07 -2.16 -5.23
N CYS A 235 16.77 -3.29 -5.13
CA CYS A 235 18.02 -3.42 -4.37
C CYS A 235 19.13 -2.48 -4.87
N GLN A 236 19.14 -2.17 -6.17
CA GLN A 236 20.17 -1.33 -6.78
C GLN A 236 19.80 0.16 -6.76
N THR A 237 18.52 0.50 -6.94
CA THR A 237 18.11 1.89 -7.15
C THR A 237 17.33 2.50 -6.00
N CYS A 238 16.53 1.72 -5.27
CA CYS A 238 15.62 2.25 -4.26
C CYS A 238 16.18 2.02 -2.86
N ALA A 239 16.49 0.78 -2.49
CA ALA A 239 16.94 0.41 -1.15
C ALA A 239 18.15 1.22 -0.65
N PRO A 240 19.21 1.47 -1.44
CA PRO A 240 20.36 2.25 -0.97
C PRO A 240 20.02 3.71 -0.64
N LEU A 241 18.96 4.27 -1.25
CA LEU A 241 18.53 5.65 -0.98
C LEU A 241 17.73 5.72 0.32
N LEU A 242 16.87 4.74 0.57
CA LEU A 242 16.11 4.61 1.81
C LEU A 242 17.00 4.50 3.05
N GLU A 243 18.07 3.72 2.93
CA GLU A 243 18.99 3.46 4.06
C GLU A 243 19.82 4.67 4.46
N ARG A 244 20.10 5.58 3.51
CA ARG A 244 20.82 6.83 3.79
C ARG A 244 19.95 7.86 4.49
N SER A 245 18.64 7.78 4.32
CA SER A 245 17.68 8.72 4.88
C SER A 245 17.38 8.44 6.37
N ARG A 246 17.76 7.26 6.90
CA ARG A 246 17.50 6.89 8.29
C ARG A 246 18.50 7.58 9.24
N PRO A 247 18.04 8.28 10.29
CA PRO A 247 18.93 8.72 11.35
C PRO A 247 19.51 7.50 12.10
N VAL A 248 20.80 7.56 12.43
CA VAL A 248 21.55 6.56 13.21
C VAL A 248 21.05 6.49 14.64
#